data_AF-A0AAV3SPL7-F1
#
_entry.id   AF-A0AAV3SPL7-F1
#
_cell.length_a   1.000
_cell.length_b   1.000
_cell.length_c   1.000
_cell.angle_alpha   90.00
_cell.angle_beta   90.00
_cell.angle_gamma   90.00
#
_symmetry.space_group_name_H-M   'P 1'
#
loop_
_entity.id
_entity.type
_entity.pdbx_description
1 polymer ?
#
loop_
_entity_poly.entity_id
_entity_poly.type
_entity_poly.pdbx_seq_one_letter_code
_entity_poly.pdbx_strand_id
1 'polypeptide(L)'
;MIPVGTDRSVVSESRLDAALSLVADRQRRRVIRRLRTDSDGETTFEELVDDLHDADATESLPADTDREGLEIRLIHSHLPKLADHGLIEHRRDEGVIRYRPDERVEAVLDALPTEHEPTPYGT
;
A
#
# COMPACT_ATOMS: atom_id res chain seq x y z
N MET A 1 13.78 -29.06 -33.61
CA MET A 1 13.53 -27.69 -33.11
C MET A 1 12.54 -27.85 -31.97
N ILE A 2 13.01 -27.72 -30.73
CA ILE A 2 12.21 -27.90 -29.50
C ILE A 2 11.46 -26.59 -29.22
N PRO A 3 10.19 -26.61 -28.77
CA PRO A 3 9.46 -25.38 -28.48
C PRO A 3 10.10 -24.70 -27.26
N VAL A 4 10.49 -23.44 -27.45
CA VAL A 4 11.02 -22.58 -26.40
C VAL A 4 9.87 -22.23 -25.44
N GLY A 5 9.94 -22.74 -24.21
CA GLY A 5 8.97 -22.51 -23.15
C GLY A 5 9.10 -21.11 -22.55
N THR A 6 8.61 -20.08 -23.25
CA THR A 6 8.75 -18.68 -22.78
C THR A 6 7.55 -18.15 -21.98
N ASP A 7 6.45 -18.86 -21.79
CA ASP A 7 5.25 -18.16 -21.30
C ASP A 7 5.21 -17.93 -19.77
N ARG A 8 5.84 -18.78 -18.94
CA ARG A 8 5.64 -18.73 -17.47
C ARG A 8 6.70 -17.95 -16.67
N SER A 9 7.94 -17.90 -17.14
CA SER A 9 9.05 -17.26 -16.40
C SER A 9 8.96 -15.73 -16.46
N VAL A 10 8.79 -15.17 -17.65
CA VAL A 10 8.72 -13.71 -17.88
C VAL A 10 7.48 -13.09 -17.24
N VAL A 11 6.36 -13.82 -17.21
CA VAL A 11 5.13 -13.39 -16.52
C VAL A 11 5.35 -13.34 -15.00
N SER A 12 6.16 -14.25 -14.44
CA SER A 12 6.47 -14.23 -13.02
C SER A 12 7.40 -13.08 -12.64
N GLU A 13 8.40 -12.77 -13.48
CA GLU A 13 9.29 -11.61 -13.31
C GLU A 13 8.51 -10.29 -13.42
N SER A 14 7.69 -10.12 -14.46
CA SER A 14 6.87 -8.91 -14.63
C SER A 14 5.89 -8.69 -13.47
N ARG A 15 5.29 -9.75 -12.92
CA ARG A 15 4.43 -9.66 -11.75
C ARG A 15 5.20 -9.35 -10.46
N LEU A 16 6.44 -9.84 -10.34
CA LEU A 16 7.32 -9.46 -9.22
C LEU A 16 7.72 -8.00 -9.33
N ASP A 17 8.12 -7.52 -10.51
CA ASP A 17 8.45 -6.12 -10.76
C ASP A 17 7.26 -5.20 -10.46
N ALA A 18 6.04 -5.63 -10.79
CA ALA A 18 4.81 -4.93 -10.42
C ALA A 18 4.65 -4.84 -8.89
N ALA A 19 4.82 -5.95 -8.16
CA ALA A 19 4.75 -5.95 -6.69
C ALA A 19 5.83 -5.05 -6.08
N LEU A 20 7.07 -5.13 -6.57
CA LEU A 20 8.19 -4.29 -6.14
C LEU A 20 7.92 -2.80 -6.42
N SER A 21 7.37 -2.47 -7.59
CA SER A 21 6.99 -1.10 -7.94
C SER A 21 5.91 -0.54 -7.02
N LEU A 22 4.92 -1.35 -6.62
CA LEU A 22 3.88 -0.96 -5.68
C LEU A 22 4.46 -0.65 -4.30
N VAL A 23 5.27 -1.56 -3.76
CA VAL A 23 5.83 -1.43 -2.40
C VAL A 23 7.04 -0.50 -2.32
N ALA A 24 7.65 -0.08 -3.44
CA ALA A 24 8.76 0.87 -3.45
C ALA A 24 8.37 2.25 -2.86
N ASP A 25 7.10 2.64 -2.97
CA ASP A 25 6.59 3.91 -2.47
C ASP A 25 6.11 3.80 -1.02
N ARG A 26 6.68 4.65 -0.16
CA ARG A 26 6.41 4.67 1.28
C ARG A 26 4.91 4.84 1.58
N GLN A 27 4.22 5.73 0.88
CA GLN A 27 2.81 5.99 1.12
C GLN A 27 1.97 4.77 0.75
N ARG A 28 2.27 4.10 -0.38
CA ARG A 28 1.58 2.86 -0.75
C ARG A 28 1.80 1.76 0.29
N ARG A 29 3.01 1.63 0.86
CA ARG A 29 3.25 0.68 1.96
C ARG A 29 2.40 0.99 3.19
N ARG A 30 2.29 2.27 3.58
CA ARG A 30 1.45 2.69 4.72
C ARG A 30 -0.01 2.36 4.47
N VAL A 31 -0.54 2.69 3.30
CA VAL A 31 -1.91 2.35 2.89
C VAL A 31 -2.14 0.84 2.98
N ILE A 32 -1.28 0.01 2.37
CA ILE A 32 -1.46 -1.44 2.36
C ILE A 32 -1.40 -2.02 3.78
N ARG A 33 -0.44 -1.57 4.62
CA ARG A 33 -0.34 -2.01 6.02
C ARG A 33 -1.58 -1.65 6.84
N ARG A 34 -2.13 -0.45 6.64
CA ARG A 34 -3.36 -0.03 7.32
C ARG A 34 -4.54 -0.89 6.89
N LEU A 35 -4.73 -1.09 5.59
CA LEU A 35 -5.80 -1.92 5.01
C LEU A 35 -5.71 -3.40 5.45
N ARG A 36 -4.50 -3.93 5.64
CA ARG A 36 -4.29 -5.29 6.18
C ARG A 36 -4.74 -5.45 7.63
N THR A 37 -4.79 -4.36 8.39
CA THR A 37 -5.14 -4.40 9.82
C THR A 37 -6.66 -4.48 10.02
N ASP A 38 -7.45 -4.09 9.02
CA ASP A 38 -8.91 -4.20 9.08
C ASP A 38 -9.36 -5.66 8.93
N SER A 39 -10.04 -6.16 9.96
CA SER A 39 -10.38 -7.58 10.11
C SER A 39 -11.35 -8.10 9.04
N ASP A 40 -12.21 -7.23 8.53
CA ASP A 40 -13.18 -7.55 7.46
C ASP A 40 -12.61 -7.31 6.05
N GLY A 41 -11.39 -6.76 5.96
CA GLY A 41 -10.77 -6.34 4.70
C GLY A 41 -11.53 -5.22 4.00
N GLU A 42 -12.39 -4.49 4.71
CA GLU A 42 -13.13 -3.32 4.21
C GLU A 42 -12.94 -2.16 5.18
N THR A 43 -12.77 -0.95 4.64
CA THR A 43 -12.70 0.31 5.38
C THR A 43 -13.33 1.42 4.55
N THR A 44 -13.74 2.52 5.17
CA THR A 44 -14.15 3.70 4.43
C THR A 44 -12.94 4.55 4.02
N PHE A 45 -13.11 5.35 2.97
CA PHE A 45 -12.08 6.29 2.53
C PHE A 45 -11.76 7.31 3.62
N GLU A 46 -12.77 7.79 4.37
CA GLU A 46 -12.58 8.76 5.45
C GLU A 46 -11.79 8.15 6.62
N GLU A 47 -12.14 6.94 7.06
CA GLU A 47 -11.38 6.23 8.11
C GLU A 47 -9.93 5.98 7.68
N LEU A 48 -9.71 5.54 6.43
CA LEU A 48 -8.36 5.34 5.90
C LEU A 48 -7.53 6.64 5.92
N VAL A 49 -8.16 7.77 5.57
CA VAL A 49 -7.50 9.08 5.61
C VAL A 49 -7.15 9.46 7.04
N ASP A 50 -8.10 9.33 7.96
CA ASP A 50 -7.92 9.68 9.38
C ASP A 50 -6.82 8.84 10.03
N ASP A 51 -6.85 7.52 9.82
CA ASP A 51 -5.84 6.62 10.39
C ASP A 51 -4.42 6.89 9.86
N LEU A 52 -4.31 7.21 8.57
CA LEU A 52 -3.02 7.55 7.97
C LEU A 52 -2.50 8.91 8.44
N HIS A 53 -3.40 9.88 8.62
CA HIS A 53 -3.09 11.21 9.13
C HIS A 53 -2.65 11.16 10.60
N ASP A 54 -3.36 10.41 11.45
CA ASP A 54 -3.05 10.24 12.87
C ASP A 54 -1.72 9.47 13.07
N ALA A 55 -1.45 8.49 12.20
CA ALA A 55 -0.16 7.83 12.17
C ALA A 55 0.99 8.78 11.79
N ASP A 56 0.78 9.71 10.83
CA ASP A 56 1.80 10.71 10.47
C ASP A 56 2.12 11.65 11.66
N ALA A 57 1.09 12.05 12.41
CA ALA A 57 1.24 12.89 13.60
C ALA A 57 2.05 12.18 14.70
N THR A 58 1.86 10.87 14.85
CA THR A 58 2.56 10.05 15.86
C THR A 58 4.04 9.83 15.49
N GLU A 59 4.33 9.65 14.20
CA GLU A 59 5.70 9.38 13.71
C GLU A 59 6.58 10.65 13.64
N SER A 60 6.08 11.82 14.07
CA SER A 60 6.77 13.12 13.97
C SER A 60 7.31 13.39 12.56
N LEU A 61 6.64 12.83 11.56
CA LEU A 61 6.95 13.10 10.18
C LEU A 61 6.59 14.54 9.89
N PRO A 62 7.32 15.22 9.01
CA PRO A 62 6.95 16.58 8.63
C PRO A 62 5.48 16.56 8.22
N ALA A 63 4.67 17.35 8.93
CA ALA A 63 3.26 17.59 8.67
C ALA A 63 3.04 18.38 7.36
N ASP A 64 3.90 18.15 6.37
CA ASP A 64 3.87 18.74 5.02
C ASP A 64 2.65 18.26 4.22
N THR A 65 1.67 17.66 4.87
CA THR A 65 0.40 17.28 4.27
C THR A 65 -0.71 17.46 5.29
N ASP A 66 -1.38 18.60 5.17
CA ASP A 66 -2.74 18.78 5.62
C ASP A 66 -3.64 17.63 5.13
N ARG A 67 -4.65 17.25 5.91
CA ARG A 67 -5.56 16.12 5.64
C ARG A 67 -6.11 16.15 4.22
N GLU A 68 -6.49 17.34 3.74
CA GLU A 68 -6.98 17.55 2.36
C GLU A 68 -5.93 17.17 1.30
N GLY A 69 -4.66 17.49 1.54
CA GLY A 69 -3.57 17.09 0.66
C GLY A 69 -3.33 15.57 0.63
N LEU A 70 -3.59 14.88 1.74
CA LEU A 70 -3.51 13.42 1.83
C LEU A 70 -4.63 12.78 1.00
N GLU A 71 -5.86 13.26 1.17
CA GLU A 71 -7.03 12.81 0.41
C GLU A 71 -6.80 12.90 -1.11
N ILE A 72 -6.35 14.07 -1.58
CA ILE A 72 -6.06 14.31 -3.01
C ILE A 72 -5.04 13.28 -3.53
N ARG A 73 -3.97 13.00 -2.79
CA ARG A 73 -2.96 12.02 -3.25
C ARG A 73 -3.49 10.59 -3.21
N LEU A 74 -4.29 10.23 -2.21
CA LEU A 74 -4.90 8.92 -2.14
C LEU A 74 -5.84 8.69 -3.33
N ILE A 75 -6.74 9.63 -3.62
CA ILE A 75 -7.75 9.46 -4.67
C ILE A 75 -7.16 9.53 -6.09
N HIS A 76 -6.09 10.30 -6.30
CA HIS A 76 -5.51 10.53 -7.63
C HIS A 76 -4.24 9.72 -7.93
N SER A 77 -3.49 9.26 -6.92
CA SER A 77 -2.19 8.61 -7.12
C SER A 77 -2.13 7.21 -6.53
N HIS A 78 -2.45 7.06 -5.24
CA HIS A 78 -2.17 5.81 -4.54
C HIS A 78 -3.26 4.76 -4.76
N LEU A 79 -4.53 5.09 -4.50
CA LEU A 79 -5.64 4.15 -4.65
C LEU A 79 -5.82 3.68 -6.11
N PRO A 80 -5.76 4.55 -7.14
CA PRO A 80 -5.85 4.09 -8.52
C PRO A 80 -4.77 3.06 -8.87
N LYS A 81 -3.51 3.29 -8.48
CA LYS A 81 -2.43 2.33 -8.70
C LYS A 81 -2.68 1.01 -7.97
N LEU A 82 -3.13 1.04 -6.72
CA LEU A 82 -3.45 -0.19 -6.01
C LEU A 82 -4.59 -0.97 -6.68
N ALA A 83 -5.61 -0.26 -7.19
CA ALA A 83 -6.74 -0.86 -7.90
C ALA A 83 -6.34 -1.46 -9.25
N ASP A 84 -5.49 -0.76 -10.03
CA ASP A 84 -4.96 -1.24 -11.32
C ASP A 84 -4.21 -2.57 -11.17
N HIS A 85 -3.61 -2.79 -10.00
CA HIS A 85 -2.90 -4.01 -9.65
C HIS A 85 -3.76 -5.03 -8.88
N GLY A 86 -5.05 -4.73 -8.66
CA GLY A 86 -6.00 -5.64 -8.01
C GLY A 86 -5.81 -5.81 -6.50
N LEU A 87 -4.99 -4.98 -5.85
CA LEU A 87 -4.78 -4.99 -4.40
C LEU A 87 -5.95 -4.38 -3.62
N ILE A 88 -6.75 -3.56 -4.28
CA ILE A 88 -7.98 -3.01 -3.71
C ILE A 88 -9.10 -3.03 -4.73
N GLU A 89 -10.32 -3.07 -4.22
CA GLU A 89 -11.53 -2.69 -4.94
C GLU A 89 -12.06 -1.41 -4.28
N HIS A 90 -12.06 -0.30 -5.02
CA HIS A 90 -12.53 1.00 -4.51
C HIS A 90 -13.88 1.36 -5.12
N ARG A 91 -14.93 1.34 -4.29
CA ARG A 91 -16.28 1.77 -4.63
C ARG A 91 -16.45 3.24 -4.27
N ARG A 92 -16.10 4.11 -5.22
CA ARG A 92 -16.11 5.57 -5.03
C ARG A 92 -17.48 6.11 -4.61
N ASP A 93 -18.56 5.54 -5.16
CA ASP A 93 -19.93 5.98 -4.87
C ASP A 93 -20.36 5.68 -3.41
N GLU A 94 -19.79 4.62 -2.83
CA GLU A 94 -20.05 4.20 -1.45
C GLU A 94 -18.99 4.71 -0.47
N GLY A 95 -17.87 5.25 -0.98
CA GLY A 95 -16.72 5.61 -0.16
C GLY A 95 -16.03 4.40 0.48
N VAL A 96 -16.22 3.19 -0.06
CA VAL A 96 -15.71 1.93 0.53
C VAL A 96 -14.49 1.44 -0.24
N ILE A 97 -13.47 1.04 0.50
CA ILE A 97 -12.25 0.41 0.00
C ILE A 97 -12.19 -1.00 0.56
N ARG A 98 -12.14 -1.99 -0.33
CA ARG A 98 -11.94 -3.38 0.02
C ARG A 98 -10.54 -3.82 -0.33
N TYR A 99 -9.81 -4.30 0.66
CA TYR A 99 -8.49 -4.90 0.48
C TYR A 99 -8.59 -6.28 -0.16
N ARG A 100 -7.68 -6.55 -1.09
CA ARG A 100 -7.53 -7.82 -1.79
C ARG A 100 -6.06 -8.26 -1.61
N PRO A 101 -5.78 -9.15 -0.65
CA PRO A 101 -4.40 -9.53 -0.36
C PRO A 101 -3.76 -10.24 -1.55
N ASP A 102 -2.51 -9.88 -1.84
CA ASP A 102 -1.65 -10.56 -2.81
C ASP A 102 -0.43 -11.11 -2.08
N GLU A 103 -0.21 -12.42 -2.16
CA GLU A 103 0.83 -13.12 -1.40
C GLU A 103 2.24 -12.56 -1.64
N ARG A 104 2.53 -12.04 -2.83
CA ARG A 104 3.85 -11.52 -3.17
C ARG A 104 4.05 -10.13 -2.60
N VAL A 105 3.03 -9.28 -2.70
CA VAL A 105 3.05 -7.95 -2.10
C VAL A 105 3.18 -8.06 -0.58
N GLU A 106 2.43 -8.97 0.04
CA GLU A 106 2.51 -9.25 1.48
C GLU A 106 3.91 -9.74 1.88
N ALA A 107 4.46 -10.72 1.15
CA ALA A 107 5.79 -11.23 1.43
C ALA A 107 6.89 -10.15 1.32
N VAL A 108 6.79 -9.25 0.34
CA VAL A 108 7.76 -8.14 0.23
C VAL A 108 7.53 -7.12 1.34
N LEU A 109 6.29 -6.79 1.70
CA LEU A 109 5.99 -5.87 2.80
C LEU A 109 6.50 -6.38 4.15
N ASP A 110 6.35 -7.68 4.41
CA ASP A 110 6.83 -8.35 5.62
C ASP A 110 8.36 -8.39 5.69
N ALA A 111 9.04 -8.42 4.54
CA ALA A 111 10.50 -8.38 4.47
C ALA A 111 11.09 -6.98 4.63
N LEU A 112 10.29 -5.92 4.44
CA LEU A 112 10.72 -4.55 4.64
C LEU A 112 10.63 -4.19 6.13
N PRO A 113 11.63 -3.49 6.69
CA PRO A 113 11.51 -2.97 8.04
C PRO A 113 10.26 -2.10 8.11
N THR A 114 9.41 -2.37 9.09
CA THR A 114 8.49 -1.36 9.59
C THR A 114 9.37 -0.23 10.11
N GLU A 115 9.07 1.01 9.72
CA GLU A 115 9.81 2.19 10.16
C GLU A 115 9.50 2.43 11.64
N HIS A 116 9.99 1.53 12.49
CA HIS A 116 9.70 1.49 13.91
C HIS A 116 10.81 0.74 14.65
N GLU A 117 12.00 1.32 14.64
CA GLU A 117 12.79 1.37 15.86
C GLU A 117 13.20 2.82 16.06
N PRO A 118 12.63 3.55 17.03
CA PRO A 118 13.37 4.66 17.61
C PRO A 118 14.64 4.03 18.15
N THR A 119 15.76 4.18 17.43
CA THR A 119 17.06 3.84 18.01
C THR A 119 17.15 4.65 19.29
N PRO A 120 17.25 4.01 20.47
CA PRO A 120 17.59 4.74 21.68
C PRO A 120 19.08 5.07 21.55
N TYR A 121 19.41 6.07 20.75
CA TYR A 121 20.70 6.73 20.90
C TYR A 121 20.62 7.48 22.23
N GLY A 122 21.28 6.87 23.21
CA GLY A 122 21.10 7.13 24.63
C GLY A 122 21.80 8.37 25.17
N THR A 123 21.37 8.67 26.39
CA THR A 123 22.00 9.40 27.52
C THR A 123 22.33 10.88 27.33
#